data_AF-W9ABJ9-F1
#
_entry.id   AF-W9ABJ9-F1
#
_cell.length_a   1.000
_cell.length_b   1.000
_cell.length_c   1.000
_cell.angle_alpha   90.00
_cell.angle_beta   90.00
_cell.angle_gamma   90.00
#
_symmetry.space_group_name_H-M   'P 1'
#
loop_
_entity.id
_entity.type
_entity.pdbx_description
1 polymer ?
#
loop_
_entity_poly.entity_id
_entity_poly.type
_entity_poly.pdbx_seq_one_letter_code
_entity_poly.pdbx_strand_id
1 'polypeptide(L)'
;MVETFDFLRPVYYLITFFLICNFLYLTFFKEKIRSNLYVLLNSIFFTVIGLVLLFQQGIIVDELNMSGDSVIFYLSILLVGITLISFLFSLLKKK
;
A
#
# COMPACT_ATOMS: atom_id res chain seq x y z
N MET A 1 17.71 2.12 21.98
CA MET A 1 18.44 1.74 20.75
C MET A 1 17.51 2.04 19.60
N VAL A 2 17.94 2.81 18.60
CA VAL A 2 17.15 2.99 17.38
C VAL A 2 17.21 1.65 16.66
N GLU A 3 16.12 0.90 16.65
CA GLU A 3 16.09 -0.40 16.02
C GLU A 3 16.18 -0.22 14.51
N THR A 4 17.11 -0.95 13.90
CA THR A 4 17.63 -0.77 12.54
C THR A 4 16.56 -0.85 11.42
N PHE A 5 15.31 -1.16 11.76
CA PHE A 5 14.17 -1.31 10.86
C PHE A 5 13.17 -0.14 10.87
N ASP A 6 13.37 0.89 11.71
CA ASP A 6 12.56 2.12 11.68
C ASP A 6 12.66 2.87 10.33
N PHE A 7 13.71 2.65 9.54
CA PHE A 7 13.94 3.38 8.29
C PHE A 7 12.98 3.00 7.16
N LEU A 8 12.42 1.79 7.16
CA LEU A 8 11.44 1.36 6.15
C LEU A 8 10.01 1.84 6.48
N ARG A 9 9.71 2.08 7.77
CA ARG A 9 8.38 2.54 8.22
C ARG A 9 7.93 3.84 7.54
N PRO A 10 8.75 4.90 7.40
CA PRO A 10 8.38 6.11 6.66
C PRO A 10 7.94 5.82 5.22
N VAL A 11 8.61 4.89 4.53
CA VAL A 11 8.26 4.51 3.15
C VAL A 11 6.89 3.83 3.14
N TYR A 12 6.63 2.93 4.08
CA TYR A 12 5.30 2.32 4.22
C TYR A 12 4.21 3.35 4.52
N TYR A 13 4.45 4.30 5.42
CA TYR A 13 3.48 5.35 5.71
C TYR A 13 3.17 6.21 4.48
N LEU A 14 4.19 6.53 3.67
CA LEU A 14 3.99 7.25 2.41
C LEU A 14 3.16 6.44 1.40
N ILE A 15 3.48 5.16 1.23
CA ILE A 15 2.71 4.27 0.34
C ILE A 15 1.25 4.18 0.82
N THR A 16 1.03 4.00 2.13
CA THR A 16 -0.31 4.00 2.71
C THR A 16 -1.05 5.31 2.45
N PHE A 17 -0.38 6.45 2.66
CA PHE A 17 -0.97 7.77 2.40
C PHE A 17 -1.39 7.92 0.93
N PHE A 18 -0.53 7.56 -0.02
CA PHE A 18 -0.88 7.60 -1.45
C PHE A 18 -2.04 6.67 -1.80
N LEU A 19 -2.11 5.48 -1.20
CA LEU A 19 -3.25 4.58 -1.40
C LEU A 19 -4.56 5.15 -0.85
N ILE A 20 -4.52 5.80 0.31
CA ILE A 20 -5.70 6.49 0.87
C ILE A 20 -6.14 7.61 -0.07
N CYS A 21 -5.21 8.43 -0.57
CA CYS A 21 -5.53 9.48 -1.55
C CYS A 21 -6.16 8.91 -2.83
N ASN A 22 -5.59 7.82 -3.37
CA ASN A 22 -6.13 7.15 -4.55
C ASN A 22 -7.54 6.59 -4.28
N PHE A 23 -7.77 5.99 -3.11
CA PHE A 23 -9.08 5.48 -2.72
C PHE A 23 -10.12 6.59 -2.59
N LEU A 24 -9.77 7.71 -1.94
CA LEU A 24 -10.63 8.88 -1.82
C LEU A 24 -10.96 9.47 -3.19
N TYR A 25 -9.97 9.54 -4.08
CA TYR A 25 -10.18 9.98 -5.47
C TYR A 25 -11.22 9.10 -6.18
N LEU A 26 -11.03 7.77 -6.16
CA LEU A 26 -11.95 6.82 -6.80
C LEU A 26 -13.35 6.85 -6.18
N THR A 27 -13.46 7.17 -4.89
CA THR A 27 -14.73 7.20 -4.18
C THR A 27 -15.51 8.50 -4.43
N PHE A 28 -14.86 9.66 -4.34
CA PHE A 28 -15.55 10.96 -4.36
C PHE A 28 -15.45 11.72 -5.69
N PHE A 29 -14.40 11.49 -6.49
CA PHE A 29 -14.07 12.33 -7.66
C PHE A 29 -14.20 11.62 -9.01
N LYS A 30 -14.76 10.40 -9.01
CA LYS A 30 -14.89 9.50 -10.17
C LYS A 30 -15.58 10.10 -11.41
N GLU A 31 -16.52 11.03 -11.19
CA GLU A 31 -17.43 11.53 -12.24
C GLU A 31 -16.83 12.61 -13.16
N LYS A 32 -15.76 13.30 -12.73
CA LYS A 32 -15.20 14.43 -13.49
C LYS A 32 -14.10 14.05 -14.49
N ILE A 33 -13.44 12.90 -14.35
CA ILE A 33 -12.19 12.62 -15.05
C ILE A 33 -12.11 11.13 -15.47
N ARG A 34 -11.78 10.86 -16.73
CA ARG A 34 -11.56 9.50 -17.30
C ARG A 34 -10.39 8.72 -16.67
N SER A 35 -9.69 9.30 -15.68
CA SER A 35 -8.43 8.78 -15.14
C SER A 35 -8.57 7.63 -14.14
N ASN A 36 -9.79 7.10 -13.92
CA ASN A 36 -10.04 6.04 -12.95
C ASN A 36 -9.21 4.77 -13.18
N LEU A 37 -8.95 4.41 -14.45
CA LEU A 37 -8.09 3.27 -14.78
C LEU A 37 -6.64 3.53 -14.34
N TYR A 38 -6.11 4.73 -14.58
CA TYR A 38 -4.75 5.10 -14.19
C TYR A 38 -4.59 5.14 -12.67
N VAL A 39 -5.59 5.63 -11.94
CA VAL A 39 -5.55 5.65 -10.47
C VAL A 39 -5.61 4.23 -9.90
N LEU A 40 -6.41 3.33 -10.49
CA LEU A 40 -6.42 1.92 -10.10
C LEU A 40 -5.07 1.24 -10.35
N LEU A 41 -4.49 1.43 -11.54
CA LEU A 41 -3.18 0.89 -11.86
C LEU A 41 -2.11 1.42 -10.90
N ASN A 42 -2.15 2.72 -10.59
CA ASN A 42 -1.25 3.34 -9.62
C ASN A 42 -1.34 2.68 -8.23
N SER A 43 -2.57 2.42 -7.74
CA SER A 43 -2.76 1.71 -6.46
C SER A 43 -2.20 0.28 -6.49
N ILE A 44 -2.34 -0.43 -7.61
CA ILE A 44 -1.74 -1.76 -7.77
C ILE A 44 -0.21 -1.66 -7.70
N PHE A 45 0.42 -0.71 -8.40
CA PHE A 45 1.87 -0.51 -8.35
C PHE A 45 2.37 -0.21 -6.93
N PHE A 46 1.71 0.70 -6.21
CA PHE A 46 2.06 1.00 -4.82
C PHE A 46 1.94 -0.22 -3.89
N THR A 47 0.91 -1.04 -4.10
CA THR A 47 0.73 -2.29 -3.33
C THR A 47 1.84 -3.29 -3.63
N VAL A 48 2.18 -3.49 -4.91
CA VAL A 48 3.29 -4.38 -5.32
C VAL A 48 4.62 -3.92 -4.74
N ILE A 49 4.92 -2.62 -4.80
CA ILE A 49 6.12 -2.05 -4.18
C ILE A 49 6.14 -2.33 -2.67
N GLY A 50 5.03 -2.12 -1.97
CA GLY A 50 4.90 -2.44 -0.56
C GLY A 50 5.12 -3.92 -0.25
N LEU A 51 4.63 -4.85 -1.07
CA LEU A 51 4.86 -6.28 -0.87
C LEU A 51 6.32 -6.68 -1.13
N VAL A 52 6.96 -6.07 -2.14
CA VAL A 52 8.40 -6.28 -2.39
C VAL A 52 9.22 -5.79 -1.21
N LEU A 53 8.90 -4.62 -0.63
CA LEU A 53 9.58 -4.12 0.56
C LEU A 53 9.40 -5.04 1.76
N LEU A 54 8.24 -5.68 1.93
CA LEU A 54 8.00 -6.64 3.02
C LEU A 54 8.90 -7.86 2.85
N PHE A 55 9.02 -8.36 1.62
CA PHE A 55 9.88 -9.49 1.31
C PHE A 55 11.35 -9.16 1.56
N GLN A 56 11.81 -7.98 1.13
CA GLN A 56 13.17 -7.50 1.40
C GLN A 56 13.44 -7.37 2.89
N GLN A 57 12.49 -6.84 3.65
CA GLN A 57 12.62 -6.76 5.10
C GLN A 57 12.74 -8.15 5.73
N GLY A 58 11.96 -9.14 5.27
CA GLY A 58 12.07 -10.53 5.72
C GLY A 58 13.49 -11.09 5.54
N ILE A 59 14.07 -10.91 4.35
CA ILE A 59 15.44 -11.34 4.06
C ILE A 59 16.44 -10.67 5.01
N ILE A 60 16.35 -9.35 5.20
CA ILE A 60 17.29 -8.60 6.04
C ILE A 60 17.19 -9.05 7.51
N VAL A 61 15.98 -9.26 8.01
CA VAL A 61 15.74 -9.70 9.39
C VAL A 61 16.29 -11.11 9.60
N ASP A 62 16.11 -12.01 8.64
CA ASP A 62 16.66 -13.36 8.68
C ASP A 62 18.18 -13.36 8.66
N GLU A 63 18.81 -12.59 7.77
CA GLU A 63 20.27 -12.47 7.67
C GLU A 63 20.91 -11.88 8.93
N LEU A 64 20.22 -10.95 9.59
CA LEU A 64 20.70 -10.30 10.81
C LEU A 64 20.27 -11.04 12.10
N ASN A 65 19.59 -12.18 11.97
CA ASN A 65 19.06 -12.97 13.08
C ASN A 65 18.24 -12.12 14.08
N MET A 66 17.45 -11.19 13.54
CA MET A 66 16.59 -10.29 14.31
C MET A 66 15.13 -10.75 14.26
N SER A 67 14.25 -10.10 15.02
CA SER A 67 12.81 -10.28 14.89
C SER A 67 12.23 -9.34 13.84
N GLY A 68 11.17 -9.78 13.15
CA GLY A 68 10.45 -8.97 12.17
C GLY A 68 9.73 -7.76 12.77
N ASP A 69 9.34 -6.82 11.91
CA ASP A 69 8.57 -5.63 12.29
C ASP A 69 7.08 -5.84 12.11
N SER A 70 6.35 -5.87 13.23
CA SER A 70 4.90 -6.05 13.23
C SER A 70 4.16 -4.88 12.56
N VAL A 71 4.69 -3.66 12.65
CA VAL A 71 4.06 -2.47 12.06
C VAL A 71 4.02 -2.60 10.54
N ILE A 72 5.15 -2.97 9.94
CA ILE A 72 5.25 -3.14 8.49
C ILE A 72 4.37 -4.30 8.01
N PHE A 73 4.28 -5.38 8.79
CA PHE A 73 3.39 -6.50 8.49
C PHE A 73 1.91 -6.07 8.45
N TYR A 74 1.42 -5.38 9.48
CA TYR A 74 0.03 -4.90 9.51
C TYR A 74 -0.25 -3.85 8.43
N LEU A 75 0.70 -2.94 8.16
CA LEU A 75 0.57 -1.99 7.06
C LEU A 75 0.46 -2.71 5.72
N SER A 76 1.25 -3.75 5.48
CA SER A 76 1.20 -4.54 4.24
C SER A 76 -0.18 -5.18 4.01
N ILE A 77 -0.78 -5.75 5.06
CA ILE A 77 -2.17 -6.26 5.02
C ILE A 77 -3.14 -5.13 4.66
N LEU A 78 -2.97 -3.95 5.26
CA LEU A 78 -3.80 -2.78 5.00
C LEU A 78 -3.63 -2.27 3.55
N LEU A 79 -2.43 -2.28 2.97
CA LEU A 79 -2.22 -1.90 1.56
C LEU A 79 -3.06 -2.78 0.63
N VAL A 80 -3.00 -4.11 0.84
CA VAL A 80 -3.78 -5.08 0.06
C VAL A 80 -5.27 -4.84 0.26
N GLY A 81 -5.71 -4.64 1.49
CA GLY A 81 -7.11 -4.35 1.83
C GLY A 81 -7.64 -3.09 1.12
N ILE A 82 -6.93 -1.97 1.21
CA ILE A 82 -7.33 -0.71 0.56
C ILE A 82 -7.42 -0.88 -0.95
N THR A 83 -6.46 -1.56 -1.57
CA THR A 83 -6.45 -1.76 -3.03
C THR A 83 -7.59 -2.64 -3.51
N LEU A 84 -7.90 -3.72 -2.78
CA LEU A 84 -9.07 -4.56 -3.09
C LEU A 84 -10.39 -3.80 -2.94
N ILE A 85 -10.55 -3.05 -1.85
CA ILE A 85 -11.75 -2.22 -1.64
C ILE A 85 -11.86 -1.16 -2.75
N SER A 86 -10.76 -0.50 -3.10
CA SER A 86 -10.71 0.48 -4.20
C SER A 86 -11.17 -0.12 -5.53
N PHE A 87 -10.74 -1.35 -5.82
CA PHE A 87 -11.14 -2.07 -7.02
C PHE A 87 -12.63 -2.40 -7.02
N LEU A 88 -13.15 -2.94 -5.92
CA LEU A 88 -14.58 -3.25 -5.75
C LEU A 88 -15.46 -2.01 -5.94
N PHE A 89 -15.12 -0.89 -5.31
CA PHE A 89 -15.86 0.37 -5.46
C PHE A 89 -15.84 0.89 -6.90
N SER A 90 -14.71 0.76 -7.60
CA SER A 90 -14.60 1.17 -8.99
C SER A 90 -15.50 0.34 -9.92
N LEU A 91 -15.64 -0.97 -9.65
CA LEU A 91 -16.54 -1.87 -10.39
C LEU A 91 -18.02 -1.60 -10.08
N LEU A 92 -18.38 -1.41 -8.82
CA LEU A 92 -19.77 -1.17 -8.40
C LEU A 92 -20.33 0.13 -8.99
N LYS A 93 -19.52 1.19 -9.06
CA LYS A 93 -19.89 2.48 -9.67
C LYS A 93 -19.81 2.50 -11.21
N LYS A 94 -19.75 1.34 -11.89
CA LYS A 94 -19.71 1.27 -13.37
C LYS A 94 -21.10 1.07 -14.00
N LYS A 95 -22.16 1.08 -13.18
CA LYS A 95 -23.56 1.27 -13.57
C LYS A 95 -23.92 2.74 -13.50
#